data_AF-A0A3D1PD68-F1
#
_entry.id   AF-A0A3D1PD68-F1
#
_cell.length_a   1.000
_cell.length_b   1.000
_cell.length_c   1.000
_cell.angle_alpha   90.00
_cell.angle_beta   90.00
_cell.angle_gamma   90.00
#
_symmetry.space_group_name_H-M   'P 1'
#
loop_
_entity.id
_entity.type
_entity.pdbx_description
1 polymer ?
#
loop_
_entity_poly.entity_id
_entity_poly.type
_entity_poly.pdbx_seq_one_letter_code
_entity_poly.pdbx_strand_id
1 'polypeptide(L)'
;MHLITRNWQAKPLGMYLVEAGILTLDRVEAALDEQQKSGRRLGEILVNRGWVEQQTIEYLMEKVVLPERRVVREKLSHPDEIDRYSNYNLLNSIERVSQIEQANHNSSLLFDLPFRELQVCLYPKRSIRFLLVAVLCLILASIVGQFSVYYLPDFPLRDSFAILFNVDAELNIPAVFAGFALLICSILLAIIAYGEKLAKRSYVNHWRALSIIFLLMSLDEVIMIHEKTIEPLRDKLNTSGFLYYAWVIPGAIFVVTLLLAFLGFLTALPAKTRQLVLIAGTVYLGGAIGMELVGGYYAELYSQYNITYAIITTVEELLEMLGLLIFI
;
A
#
# COMPACT_ATOMS: atom_id res chain seq x y z
N MET A 1 38.19 29.30 -8.08
CA MET A 1 39.40 28.76 -8.76
C MET A 1 40.48 28.53 -7.71
N HIS A 2 40.46 27.36 -7.07
CA HIS A 2 41.41 26.74 -6.13
C HIS A 2 40.63 26.14 -4.97
N LEU A 3 40.37 24.84 -5.04
CA LEU A 3 40.23 23.90 -3.91
C LEU A 3 39.85 22.49 -4.44
N ILE A 4 40.44 22.07 -5.57
CA ILE A 4 40.47 20.65 -5.95
C ILE A 4 41.95 20.25 -6.06
N THR A 5 42.67 20.46 -4.98
CA THR A 5 43.95 19.78 -4.77
C THR A 5 43.63 18.36 -4.34
N ARG A 6 44.09 17.40 -5.14
CA ARG A 6 44.21 15.97 -4.84
C ARG A 6 44.24 15.71 -3.33
N ASN A 7 43.16 15.19 -2.77
CA ASN A 7 43.23 14.52 -1.48
C ASN A 7 42.35 13.29 -1.54
N TRP A 8 43.00 12.13 -1.70
CA TRP A 8 42.43 10.80 -1.58
C TRP A 8 42.06 10.49 -0.12
N GLN A 9 41.36 11.41 0.53
CA GLN A 9 40.91 11.23 1.91
C GLN A 9 39.51 10.64 1.85
N ALA A 10 39.33 9.53 2.56
CA ALA A 10 38.04 8.92 2.77
C ALA A 10 37.02 9.98 3.19
N LYS A 11 35.90 10.06 2.45
CA LYS A 11 34.83 11.02 2.72
C LYS A 11 34.45 11.02 4.21
N PRO A 12 34.34 12.21 4.84
CA PRO A 12 34.07 12.30 6.27
C PRO A 12 32.62 11.92 6.58
N LEU A 13 32.37 11.42 7.80
CA LEU A 13 31.05 10.96 8.25
C LEU A 13 29.98 12.05 8.11
N GLY A 14 30.32 13.31 8.42
CA GLY A 14 29.41 14.45 8.30
C GLY A 14 28.83 14.60 6.89
N MET A 15 29.63 14.33 5.85
CA MET A 15 29.16 14.45 4.46
C MET A 15 28.20 13.32 4.07
N TYR A 16 28.38 12.11 4.60
CA TYR A 16 27.40 11.03 4.41
C TYR A 16 26.06 11.38 5.06
N LEU A 17 26.09 12.01 6.24
CA LEU A 17 24.88 12.42 6.95
C LEU A 17 24.15 13.56 6.23
N VAL A 18 24.89 14.46 5.57
CA VAL A 18 24.31 15.53 4.75
C VAL A 18 23.69 14.97 3.47
N GLU A 19 24.40 14.12 2.75
CA GLU A 19 23.87 13.51 1.51
C GLU A 19 22.69 12.58 1.77
N ALA A 20 22.63 11.93 2.93
CA ALA A 20 21.47 11.15 3.36
C ALA A 20 20.29 12.03 3.85
N GLY A 21 20.43 13.36 3.85
CA GLY A 21 19.40 14.28 4.33
C GLY A 21 19.14 14.26 5.84
N ILE A 22 20.01 13.60 6.60
CA ILE A 22 19.89 13.44 8.07
C ILE A 22 20.34 14.71 8.78
N LEU A 23 21.35 15.40 8.24
CA LEU A 23 21.88 16.66 8.75
C LEU A 23 21.97 17.73 7.67
N THR A 24 21.92 19.00 8.09
CA THR A 24 22.30 20.14 7.23
C THR A 24 23.79 20.42 7.37
N LEU A 25 24.36 21.14 6.40
CA LEU A 25 25.77 21.53 6.42
C LEU A 25 26.09 22.37 7.67
N ASP A 26 25.21 23.31 8.04
CA ASP A 26 25.37 24.15 9.23
C ASP A 26 25.49 23.35 10.53
N ARG A 27 24.75 22.23 10.66
CA ARG A 27 24.83 21.35 11.84
C ARG A 27 26.14 20.56 11.86
N VAL A 28 26.66 20.19 10.69
CA VAL A 28 27.96 19.54 10.59
C VAL A 28 29.07 20.52 10.97
N GLU A 29 29.01 21.76 10.47
CA GLU A 29 29.98 22.81 10.82
C GLU A 29 29.96 23.12 12.32
N ALA A 30 28.79 23.29 12.92
CA ALA A 30 28.66 23.50 14.37
C ALA A 30 29.22 22.32 15.19
N ALA A 31 29.02 21.08 14.73
CA ALA A 31 29.58 19.89 15.38
C ALA A 31 31.11 19.79 15.21
N LEU A 32 31.64 20.24 14.06
CA LEU A 32 33.08 20.29 13.80
C LEU A 32 33.78 21.35 14.65
N ASP A 33 33.16 22.52 14.83
CA ASP A 33 33.64 23.56 15.74
C ASP A 33 33.70 23.06 17.19
N GLU A 34 32.69 22.32 17.63
CA GLU A 34 32.69 21.68 18.94
C GLU A 34 33.72 20.55 19.04
N GLN A 35 33.91 19.77 17.98
CA GLN A 35 34.92 18.73 17.92
C GLN A 35 36.34 19.30 18.08
N GLN A 36 36.63 20.43 17.44
CA GLN A 36 37.93 21.11 17.58
C GLN A 36 38.18 21.61 19.01
N LYS A 37 37.14 22.10 19.70
CA LYS A 37 37.25 22.62 21.08
C LYS A 37 37.28 21.52 22.14
N SER A 38 36.54 20.45 21.93
CA SER A 38 36.33 19.39 22.93
C SER A 38 37.19 18.14 22.71
N GLY A 39 37.71 17.92 21.51
CA GLY A 39 38.42 16.69 21.12
C GLY A 39 37.53 15.45 21.02
N ARG A 40 36.20 15.57 21.21
CA ARG A 40 35.26 14.45 21.18
C ARG A 40 35.02 13.95 19.76
N ARG A 41 34.55 12.71 19.61
CA ARG A 41 34.23 12.17 18.28
C ARG A 41 33.00 12.87 17.71
N LEU A 42 33.04 13.20 16.41
CA LEU A 42 31.93 13.87 15.71
C LEU A 42 30.59 13.14 15.94
N GLY A 43 30.58 11.81 15.82
CA GLY A 43 29.37 11.01 16.06
C GLY A 43 28.80 11.17 17.48
N GLU A 44 29.66 11.25 18.50
CA GLU A 44 29.21 11.45 19.89
C GLU A 44 28.63 12.85 20.09
N ILE A 45 29.22 13.87 19.47
CA ILE A 45 28.71 15.25 19.54
C ILE A 45 27.31 15.31 18.91
N LEU A 46 27.14 14.71 17.74
CA LEU A 46 25.86 14.66 17.03
C LEU A 46 24.76 13.97 17.84
N VAL A 47 25.10 12.89 18.55
CA VAL A 47 24.17 12.15 19.41
C VAL A 47 23.82 12.95 20.65
N ASN A 48 24.81 13.53 21.33
CA ASN A 48 24.56 14.31 22.55
C ASN A 48 23.76 15.59 22.28
N ARG A 49 23.87 16.17 21.09
CA ARG A 49 23.05 17.29 20.64
C ARG A 49 21.63 16.88 20.23
N GLY A 50 21.33 15.58 20.17
CA GLY A 50 20.05 15.04 19.72
C GLY A 50 19.80 15.22 18.22
N TRP A 51 20.85 15.45 17.42
CA TRP A 51 20.72 15.67 15.98
C TRP A 51 20.67 14.37 15.18
N VAL A 52 21.26 13.30 15.72
CA VAL A 52 21.24 11.96 15.12
C VAL A 52 21.17 10.92 16.24
N GLU A 53 20.38 9.85 16.05
CA GLU A 53 20.37 8.72 16.98
C GLU A 53 21.64 7.85 16.83
N GLN A 54 22.11 7.27 17.94
CA GLN A 54 23.29 6.39 17.96
C GLN A 54 23.15 5.22 16.96
N GLN A 55 21.96 4.62 16.88
CA GLN A 55 21.66 3.49 15.99
C GLN A 55 21.82 3.87 14.51
N THR A 56 21.48 5.11 14.14
CA THR A 56 21.62 5.63 12.78
C THR A 56 23.08 5.77 12.37
N ILE A 57 23.94 6.23 13.30
CA ILE A 57 25.39 6.32 13.08
C ILE A 57 25.99 4.93 12.91
N GLU A 58 25.60 3.98 13.78
CA GLU A 58 26.07 2.60 13.72
C GLU A 58 25.69 1.93 12.39
N TYR A 59 24.43 2.06 11.98
CA TYR A 59 23.95 1.52 10.71
C TYR A 59 24.71 2.09 9.50
N LEU A 60 24.86 3.41 9.44
CA LEU A 60 25.60 4.07 8.35
C LEU A 60 27.07 3.65 8.32
N MET A 61 27.70 3.56 9.48
CA MET A 61 29.08 3.10 9.58
C MET A 61 29.24 1.68 9.07
N GLU A 62 28.37 0.76 9.49
CA GLU A 62 28.46 -0.66 9.14
C GLU A 62 28.11 -0.93 7.68
N LYS A 63 27.00 -0.35 7.18
CA LYS A 63 26.44 -0.72 5.87
C LYS A 63 26.94 0.14 4.71
N VAL A 64 27.46 1.34 4.96
CA VAL A 64 27.82 2.29 3.90
C VAL A 64 29.27 2.75 4.03
N VAL A 65 29.64 3.40 5.13
CA VAL A 65 30.92 4.10 5.25
C VAL A 65 32.10 3.13 5.28
N LEU A 66 32.05 2.06 6.08
CA LEU A 66 33.15 1.10 6.18
C LEU A 66 33.36 0.29 4.88
N PRO A 67 32.32 -0.26 4.22
CA PRO A 67 32.47 -0.90 2.91
C PRO A 67 33.08 0.02 1.86
N GLU A 68 32.60 1.25 1.73
CA GLU A 68 33.12 2.20 0.73
C GLU A 68 34.59 2.56 1.01
N ARG A 69 34.95 2.78 2.27
CA ARG A 69 36.34 3.04 2.67
C ARG A 69 37.26 1.87 2.40
N ARG A 70 36.80 0.63 2.53
CA ARG A 70 37.60 -0.56 2.17
C ARG A 70 37.89 -0.58 0.68
N VAL A 71 36.88 -0.34 -0.15
CA VAL A 71 37.04 -0.28 -1.61
C VAL A 71 38.01 0.85 -2.01
N VAL A 72 37.90 2.03 -1.40
CA VAL A 72 38.83 3.15 -1.66
C VAL A 72 40.26 2.78 -1.22
N ARG A 73 40.42 2.13 -0.06
CA ARG A 73 41.74 1.72 0.47
C ARG A 73 42.39 0.63 -0.38
N GLU A 74 41.63 -0.38 -0.81
CA GLU A 74 42.09 -1.46 -1.68
C GLU A 74 42.51 -0.95 -3.07
N LYS A 75 41.79 0.05 -3.59
CA LYS A 75 42.11 0.73 -4.85
C LYS A 75 43.33 1.66 -4.73
N LEU A 76 43.53 2.30 -3.58
CA LEU A 76 44.75 3.08 -3.30
C LEU A 76 46.01 2.21 -3.18
N SER A 77 45.86 0.91 -2.87
CA SER A 77 46.97 -0.06 -2.88
C SER A 77 47.35 -0.60 -4.27
N HIS A 78 46.59 -0.30 -5.34
CA HIS A 78 46.86 -0.74 -6.71
C HIS A 78 46.84 0.45 -7.70
N PRO A 79 47.99 1.16 -7.86
CA PRO A 79 48.03 2.46 -8.56
C PRO A 79 47.73 2.42 -10.06
N ASP A 80 47.90 1.26 -10.72
CA ASP A 80 47.87 1.14 -12.18
C ASP A 80 46.45 1.18 -12.79
N GLU A 81 45.40 1.09 -11.97
CA GLU A 81 43.99 1.16 -12.41
C GLU A 81 43.33 2.55 -12.20
N ILE A 82 44.06 3.50 -11.61
CA ILE A 82 43.49 4.77 -11.12
C ILE A 82 43.01 5.69 -12.26
N ASP A 83 43.76 5.80 -13.36
CA ASP A 83 43.51 6.81 -14.40
C ASP A 83 42.22 6.56 -15.20
N ARG A 84 41.82 5.30 -15.40
CA ARG A 84 40.64 4.95 -16.21
C ARG A 84 39.33 5.14 -15.44
N TYR A 85 39.34 4.95 -14.12
CA TYR A 85 38.16 5.10 -13.26
C TYR A 85 37.95 6.55 -12.79
N SER A 86 39.04 7.31 -12.63
CA SER A 86 38.99 8.69 -12.13
C SER A 86 38.22 9.62 -13.07
N ASN A 87 38.36 9.44 -14.40
CA ASN A 87 37.58 10.21 -15.37
C ASN A 87 36.09 9.83 -15.39
N TYR A 88 35.76 8.54 -15.22
CA TYR A 88 34.38 8.07 -15.29
C TYR A 88 33.54 8.55 -14.09
N ASN A 89 34.10 8.56 -12.89
CA ASN A 89 33.39 9.03 -11.69
C ASN A 89 33.32 10.57 -11.62
N LEU A 90 34.39 11.27 -12.04
CA LEU A 90 34.39 12.73 -12.04
C LEU A 90 33.37 13.30 -13.04
N LEU A 91 33.32 12.75 -14.27
CA LEU A 91 32.32 13.13 -15.27
C LEU A 91 30.89 12.90 -14.78
N ASN A 92 30.61 11.73 -14.19
CA ASN A 92 29.28 11.42 -13.64
C ASN A 92 28.91 12.30 -12.43
N SER A 93 29.88 12.73 -11.64
CA SER A 93 29.64 13.63 -10.50
C SER A 93 29.38 15.07 -10.95
N ILE A 94 30.12 15.56 -11.97
CA ILE A 94 29.94 16.89 -12.54
C ILE A 94 28.61 16.98 -13.31
N GLU A 95 28.24 15.94 -14.06
CA GLU A 95 26.92 15.87 -14.71
C GLU A 95 25.78 15.96 -13.68
N ARG A 96 25.87 15.22 -12.58
CA ARG A 96 24.86 15.28 -11.51
C ARG A 96 24.79 16.65 -10.84
N VAL A 97 25.94 17.27 -10.53
CA VAL A 97 25.97 18.61 -9.91
C VAL A 97 25.39 19.66 -10.85
N SER A 98 25.71 19.61 -12.15
CA SER A 98 25.15 20.54 -13.14
C SER A 98 23.64 20.40 -13.33
N GLN A 99 23.11 19.17 -13.24
CA GLN A 99 21.67 18.91 -13.31
C GLN A 99 20.93 19.41 -12.06
N ILE A 100 21.57 19.37 -10.88
CA ILE A 100 21.03 19.90 -9.62
C ILE A 100 21.01 21.44 -9.63
N GLU A 101 22.07 22.09 -10.13
CA GLU A 101 22.12 23.56 -10.24
C GLU A 101 21.09 24.11 -11.26
N GLN A 102 20.88 23.42 -12.38
CA GLN A 102 19.85 23.81 -13.36
C GLN A 102 18.42 23.57 -12.87
N ALA A 103 18.19 22.54 -12.05
CA ALA A 103 16.89 22.32 -11.42
C ALA A 103 16.56 23.44 -10.41
N ASN A 104 17.56 23.89 -9.64
CA ASN A 104 17.39 24.93 -8.61
C ASN A 104 17.21 26.35 -9.17
N HIS A 105 17.71 26.65 -10.38
CA HIS A 105 17.57 28.00 -10.95
C HIS A 105 16.16 28.27 -11.51
N ASN A 106 15.43 27.21 -11.90
CA ASN A 106 14.06 27.32 -12.43
C ASN A 106 12.97 27.23 -11.35
N SER A 107 13.33 26.91 -10.10
CA SER A 107 12.41 26.63 -8.99
C SER A 107 12.36 27.74 -7.93
N SER A 108 12.79 28.96 -8.24
CA SER A 108 12.89 30.05 -7.25
C SER A 108 11.58 30.78 -6.94
N LEU A 109 10.40 30.30 -7.40
CA LEU A 109 9.15 31.05 -7.23
C LEU A 109 7.88 30.31 -6.81
N LEU A 110 7.89 29.01 -6.50
CA LEU A 110 6.69 28.34 -5.97
C LEU A 110 7.04 27.13 -5.09
N PHE A 111 6.95 27.35 -3.77
CA PHE A 111 6.78 26.33 -2.73
C PHE A 111 7.88 25.24 -2.63
N ASP A 112 8.93 25.53 -1.86
CA ASP A 112 9.82 24.50 -1.28
C ASP A 112 9.07 23.73 -0.19
N LEU A 113 8.45 22.62 -0.57
CA LEU A 113 8.17 21.52 0.35
C LEU A 113 9.22 20.43 0.09
N PRO A 114 9.98 19.98 1.10
CA PRO A 114 10.91 18.88 0.94
C PRO A 114 10.09 17.63 0.59
N PHE A 115 10.30 17.08 -0.61
CA PHE A 115 9.88 15.72 -0.94
C PHE A 115 10.62 14.77 -0.01
N ARG A 116 10.05 14.53 1.17
CA ARG A 116 10.40 13.39 2.03
C ARG A 116 10.23 12.16 1.14
N GLU A 117 11.31 11.42 0.90
CA GLU A 117 11.19 10.06 0.39
C GLU A 117 10.28 9.31 1.36
N LEU A 118 9.04 9.07 0.97
CA LEU A 118 8.11 8.32 1.78
C LEU A 118 8.57 6.86 1.74
N GLN A 119 9.48 6.50 2.64
CA GLN A 119 9.86 5.11 2.86
C GLN A 119 8.67 4.41 3.51
N VAL A 120 7.74 3.92 2.69
CA VAL A 120 6.62 3.09 3.14
C VAL A 120 7.17 1.70 3.43
N CYS A 121 7.66 1.49 4.64
CA CYS A 121 8.07 0.17 5.12
C CYS A 121 6.83 -0.68 5.43
N LEU A 122 6.29 -1.35 4.41
CA LEU A 122 5.26 -2.37 4.62
C LEU A 122 5.90 -3.66 5.15
N TYR A 123 5.30 -4.24 6.18
CA TYR A 123 5.64 -5.58 6.68
C TYR A 123 4.49 -6.54 6.31
N PRO A 124 4.46 -7.11 5.09
CA PRO A 124 3.28 -7.79 4.55
C PRO A 124 2.75 -8.89 5.46
N LYS A 125 3.65 -9.70 6.03
CA LYS A 125 3.29 -10.83 6.91
C LYS A 125 2.63 -10.40 8.22
N ARG A 126 2.97 -9.24 8.78
CA ARG A 126 2.38 -8.76 10.04
C ARG A 126 1.03 -8.10 9.76
N SER A 127 0.96 -7.27 8.71
CA SER A 127 -0.28 -6.61 8.29
C SER A 127 -1.37 -7.61 7.91
N ILE A 128 -1.05 -8.62 7.09
CA ILE A 128 -2.02 -9.64 6.67
C ILE A 128 -2.50 -10.46 7.87
N ARG A 129 -1.62 -10.85 8.80
CA ARG A 129 -2.03 -11.58 10.00
C ARG A 129 -2.98 -10.76 10.87
N PHE A 130 -2.71 -9.46 11.03
CA PHE A 130 -3.59 -8.58 11.77
C PHE A 130 -4.96 -8.46 11.10
N LEU A 131 -5.00 -8.23 9.79
CA LEU A 131 -6.24 -8.16 9.01
C LEU A 131 -7.02 -9.47 9.06
N LEU A 132 -6.35 -10.62 8.95
CA LEU A 132 -6.98 -11.93 9.04
C LEU A 132 -7.64 -12.15 10.41
N VAL A 133 -6.94 -11.80 11.50
CA VAL A 133 -7.51 -11.88 12.85
C VAL A 133 -8.71 -10.93 13.00
N ALA A 134 -8.64 -9.72 12.44
CA ALA A 134 -9.75 -8.79 12.44
C ALA A 134 -10.98 -9.37 11.73
N VAL A 135 -10.82 -9.90 10.52
CA VAL A 135 -11.90 -10.57 9.75
C VAL A 135 -12.50 -11.73 10.55
N LEU A 136 -11.67 -12.61 11.12
CA LEU A 136 -12.16 -13.73 11.92
C LEU A 136 -12.95 -13.26 13.15
N CYS A 137 -12.49 -12.21 13.83
CA CYS A 137 -13.21 -11.62 14.95
C CYS A 137 -14.57 -11.03 14.53
N LEU A 138 -14.63 -10.35 13.38
CA LEU A 138 -15.88 -9.78 12.86
C LEU A 138 -16.89 -10.87 12.50
N ILE A 139 -16.45 -11.91 11.78
CA ILE A 139 -17.30 -13.05 11.42
C ILE A 139 -17.81 -13.76 12.67
N LEU A 140 -16.95 -14.02 13.66
CA LEU A 140 -17.36 -14.63 14.92
C LEU A 140 -18.36 -13.76 15.69
N ALA A 141 -18.13 -12.46 15.77
CA ALA A 141 -19.06 -11.52 16.41
C ALA A 141 -20.41 -11.50 15.68
N SER A 142 -20.40 -11.58 14.35
CA SER A 142 -21.60 -11.66 13.53
C SER A 142 -22.41 -12.92 13.82
N ILE A 143 -21.76 -14.09 13.79
CA ILE A 143 -22.39 -15.38 14.08
C ILE A 143 -22.99 -15.39 15.49
N VAL A 144 -22.26 -14.88 16.49
CA VAL A 144 -22.76 -14.77 17.87
C VAL A 144 -23.95 -13.82 17.95
N GLY A 145 -23.89 -12.67 17.25
CA GLY A 145 -24.99 -11.71 17.17
C GLY A 145 -26.26 -12.33 16.58
N GLN A 146 -26.14 -12.96 15.41
CA GLN A 146 -27.26 -13.64 14.74
C GLN A 146 -27.80 -14.79 15.59
N PHE A 147 -26.93 -15.64 16.15
CA PHE A 147 -27.35 -16.72 17.03
C PHE A 147 -28.13 -16.21 18.24
N SER A 148 -27.72 -15.08 18.82
CA SER A 148 -28.42 -14.49 19.95
C SER A 148 -29.83 -14.05 19.59
N VAL A 149 -30.03 -13.43 18.42
CA VAL A 149 -31.35 -12.96 17.95
C VAL A 149 -32.28 -14.13 17.64
N TYR A 150 -31.78 -15.20 17.02
CA TYR A 150 -32.61 -16.33 16.61
C TYR A 150 -32.91 -17.35 17.73
N TYR A 151 -32.02 -17.51 18.72
CA TYR A 151 -32.13 -18.61 19.69
C TYR A 151 -32.18 -18.18 21.17
N LEU A 152 -31.76 -16.97 21.52
CA LEU A 152 -31.76 -16.50 22.90
C LEU A 152 -32.97 -15.61 23.20
N PRO A 153 -33.51 -15.67 24.44
CA PRO A 153 -34.52 -14.71 24.90
C PRO A 153 -34.02 -13.27 24.80
N ASP A 154 -34.94 -12.31 24.78
CA ASP A 154 -34.58 -10.89 24.77
C ASP A 154 -33.74 -10.53 26.00
N PHE A 155 -32.60 -9.86 25.77
CA PHE A 155 -31.75 -9.31 26.82
C PHE A 155 -31.21 -7.93 26.43
N PRO A 156 -30.82 -7.08 27.40
CA PRO A 156 -30.32 -5.73 27.10
C PRO A 156 -29.14 -5.76 26.13
N LEU A 157 -29.16 -4.87 25.13
CA LEU A 157 -28.13 -4.72 24.09
C LEU A 157 -28.05 -5.86 23.06
N ARG A 158 -28.87 -6.91 23.13
CA ARG A 158 -28.84 -8.02 22.15
C ARG A 158 -28.93 -7.52 20.71
N ASP A 159 -30.00 -6.81 20.41
CA ASP A 159 -30.30 -6.38 19.04
C ASP A 159 -29.28 -5.33 18.56
N SER A 160 -28.85 -4.44 19.46
CA SER A 160 -27.79 -3.47 19.15
C SER A 160 -26.46 -4.14 18.82
N PHE A 161 -26.08 -5.20 19.56
CA PHE A 161 -24.87 -5.97 19.28
C PHE A 161 -24.98 -6.71 17.95
N ALA A 162 -26.14 -7.35 17.71
CA ALA A 162 -26.38 -8.07 16.46
C ALA A 162 -26.31 -7.12 15.26
N ILE A 163 -26.96 -5.95 15.29
CA ILE A 163 -26.91 -4.97 14.21
C ILE A 163 -25.49 -4.42 13.98
N LEU A 164 -24.75 -4.13 15.06
CA LEU A 164 -23.42 -3.53 14.99
C LEU A 164 -22.35 -4.44 14.36
N PHE A 165 -22.52 -5.76 14.49
CA PHE A 165 -21.60 -6.77 13.95
C PHE A 165 -22.22 -7.63 12.85
N ASN A 166 -23.44 -7.36 12.41
CA ASN A 166 -24.07 -8.12 11.33
C ASN A 166 -23.32 -7.85 10.02
N VAL A 167 -22.69 -8.86 9.44
CA VAL A 167 -21.90 -8.66 8.22
C VAL A 167 -22.76 -8.30 7.01
N ASP A 168 -24.05 -8.69 7.02
CA ASP A 168 -25.07 -8.37 6.02
C ASP A 168 -25.69 -6.96 6.22
N ALA A 169 -25.44 -6.29 7.35
CA ALA A 169 -26.06 -5.00 7.64
C ALA A 169 -25.19 -3.81 7.22
N GLU A 170 -25.88 -2.71 6.92
CA GLU A 170 -25.29 -1.45 6.48
C GLU A 170 -24.71 -0.61 7.64
N LEU A 171 -23.75 0.26 7.32
CA LEU A 171 -23.26 1.32 8.22
C LEU A 171 -22.76 0.83 9.58
N ASN A 172 -22.11 -0.32 9.60
CA ASN A 172 -21.62 -0.96 10.81
C ASN A 172 -20.13 -1.28 10.74
N ILE A 173 -19.61 -2.01 11.74
CA ILE A 173 -18.17 -2.25 11.85
C ILE A 173 -17.64 -3.10 10.66
N PRO A 174 -18.27 -4.23 10.27
CA PRO A 174 -17.89 -4.98 9.07
C PRO A 174 -17.86 -4.15 7.77
N ALA A 175 -18.94 -3.43 7.45
CA ALA A 175 -19.03 -2.65 6.21
C ALA A 175 -17.95 -1.54 6.15
N VAL A 176 -17.73 -0.85 7.28
CA VAL A 176 -16.66 0.15 7.38
C VAL A 176 -15.27 -0.49 7.20
N PHE A 177 -15.05 -1.69 7.75
CA PHE A 177 -13.81 -2.43 7.55
C PHE A 177 -13.58 -2.80 6.08
N ALA A 178 -14.59 -3.37 5.40
CA ALA A 178 -14.53 -3.71 3.99
C ALA A 178 -14.27 -2.47 3.12
N GLY A 179 -14.98 -1.38 3.38
CA GLY A 179 -14.82 -0.11 2.67
C GLY A 179 -13.40 0.47 2.81
N PHE A 180 -12.82 0.42 4.01
CA PHE A 180 -11.41 0.82 4.22
C PHE A 180 -10.41 -0.14 3.59
N ALA A 181 -10.66 -1.47 3.59
CA ALA A 181 -9.79 -2.43 2.93
C ALA A 181 -9.73 -2.18 1.42
N LEU A 182 -10.87 -1.91 0.78
CA LEU A 182 -10.95 -1.48 -0.62
C LEU A 182 -10.21 -0.16 -0.88
N LEU A 183 -10.35 0.82 0.02
CA LEU A 183 -9.63 2.10 -0.08
C LEU A 183 -8.12 1.90 0.02
N ILE A 184 -7.65 1.04 0.93
CA ILE A 184 -6.22 0.69 1.04
C ILE A 184 -5.73 0.06 -0.27
N CYS A 185 -6.48 -0.89 -0.84
CA CYS A 185 -6.15 -1.47 -2.15
C CYS A 185 -6.05 -0.40 -3.23
N SER A 186 -7.02 0.53 -3.28
CA SER A 186 -7.01 1.66 -4.22
C SER A 186 -5.76 2.54 -4.08
N ILE A 187 -5.36 2.87 -2.85
CA ILE A 187 -4.16 3.67 -2.55
C ILE A 187 -2.89 2.91 -2.94
N LEU A 188 -2.78 1.62 -2.61
CA LEU A 188 -1.64 0.78 -3.00
C LEU A 188 -1.49 0.72 -4.51
N LEU A 189 -2.59 0.56 -5.25
CA LEU A 189 -2.60 0.58 -6.71
C LEU A 189 -2.19 1.94 -7.28
N ALA A 190 -2.61 3.05 -6.65
CA ALA A 190 -2.17 4.39 -7.05
C ALA A 190 -0.66 4.58 -6.84
N ILE A 191 -0.11 4.08 -5.74
CA ILE A 191 1.33 4.09 -5.46
C ILE A 191 2.09 3.26 -6.50
N ILE A 192 1.61 2.06 -6.82
CA ILE A 192 2.19 1.20 -7.87
C ILE A 192 2.14 1.93 -9.22
N ALA A 193 1.00 2.53 -9.58
CA ALA A 193 0.85 3.28 -10.81
C ALA A 193 1.84 4.45 -10.91
N TYR A 194 2.08 5.16 -9.80
CA TYR A 194 3.04 6.24 -9.73
C TYR A 194 4.49 5.73 -9.87
N GLY A 195 4.83 4.62 -9.19
CA GLY A 195 6.14 3.97 -9.31
C GLY A 195 6.43 3.48 -10.73
N GLU A 196 5.46 2.83 -11.38
CA GLU A 196 5.58 2.37 -12.76
C GLU A 196 5.72 3.54 -13.75
N LYS A 197 5.06 4.67 -13.48
CA LYS A 197 5.23 5.92 -14.26
C LYS A 197 6.65 6.46 -14.15
N LEU A 198 7.21 6.53 -12.94
CA LEU A 198 8.59 6.97 -12.72
C LEU A 198 9.61 6.04 -13.40
N ALA A 199 9.35 4.73 -13.35
CA ALA A 199 10.16 3.72 -14.02
C ALA A 199 9.99 3.68 -15.55
N LYS A 200 9.14 4.54 -16.14
CA LYS A 200 8.80 4.59 -17.57
C LYS A 200 8.39 3.22 -18.14
N ARG A 201 7.69 2.43 -17.34
CA ARG A 201 7.20 1.10 -17.74
C ARG A 201 5.86 1.20 -18.47
N SER A 202 5.52 0.11 -19.15
CA SER A 202 4.22 -0.02 -19.83
C SER A 202 3.08 -0.26 -18.83
N TYR A 203 1.83 -0.10 -19.26
CA TYR A 203 0.62 -0.38 -18.47
C TYR A 203 0.32 0.53 -17.26
N VAL A 204 0.96 1.70 -17.15
CA VAL A 204 0.65 2.72 -16.10
C VAL A 204 -0.84 3.05 -16.03
N ASN A 205 -1.49 3.21 -17.20
CA ASN A 205 -2.93 3.52 -17.25
C ASN A 205 -3.81 2.39 -16.73
N HIS A 206 -3.35 1.12 -16.79
CA HIS A 206 -4.10 -0.02 -16.26
C HIS A 206 -4.07 -0.01 -14.73
N TRP A 207 -2.90 0.24 -14.12
CA TRP A 207 -2.79 0.42 -12.67
C TRP A 207 -3.63 1.60 -12.16
N ARG A 208 -3.66 2.71 -12.90
CA ARG A 208 -4.54 3.85 -12.58
C ARG A 208 -6.01 3.48 -12.67
N ALA A 209 -6.42 2.82 -13.75
CA ALA A 209 -7.79 2.38 -13.92
C ALA A 209 -8.21 1.43 -12.79
N LEU A 210 -7.35 0.48 -12.39
CA LEU A 210 -7.64 -0.43 -11.28
C LEU A 210 -7.76 0.31 -9.95
N SER A 211 -6.90 1.30 -9.69
CA SER A 211 -7.00 2.16 -8.50
C SER A 211 -8.34 2.90 -8.45
N ILE A 212 -8.80 3.47 -9.58
CA ILE A 212 -10.10 4.15 -9.67
C ILE A 212 -11.24 3.15 -9.45
N ILE A 213 -11.18 1.94 -10.02
CA ILE A 213 -12.20 0.92 -9.83
C ILE A 213 -12.33 0.53 -8.36
N PHE A 214 -11.22 0.24 -7.67
CA PHE A 214 -11.24 -0.06 -6.24
C PHE A 214 -11.75 1.11 -5.39
N LEU A 215 -11.50 2.36 -5.82
CA LEU A 215 -12.06 3.54 -5.15
C LEU A 215 -13.58 3.60 -5.31
N LEU A 216 -14.09 3.31 -6.50
CA LEU A 216 -15.53 3.26 -6.76
C LEU A 216 -16.20 2.13 -5.99
N MET A 217 -15.57 0.96 -5.89
CA MET A 217 -16.05 -0.15 -5.06
C MET A 217 -16.05 0.22 -3.57
N SER A 218 -14.98 0.86 -3.08
CA SER A 218 -14.92 1.37 -1.69
C SER A 218 -16.05 2.36 -1.39
N LEU A 219 -16.41 3.18 -2.37
CA LEU A 219 -17.52 4.13 -2.23
C LEU A 219 -18.88 3.41 -2.26
N ASP A 220 -19.03 2.42 -3.14
CA ASP A 220 -20.22 1.61 -3.25
C ASP A 220 -20.50 0.82 -1.97
N GLU A 221 -19.47 0.28 -1.32
CA GLU A 221 -19.57 -0.37 0.00
C GLU A 221 -20.22 0.53 1.06
N VAL A 222 -20.00 1.85 0.98
CA VAL A 222 -20.53 2.82 1.96
C VAL A 222 -21.87 3.42 1.52
N ILE A 223 -22.08 3.60 0.21
CA ILE A 223 -23.28 4.25 -0.35
C ILE A 223 -24.36 3.24 -0.74
N MET A 224 -23.97 2.01 -1.00
CA MET A 224 -24.81 0.86 -1.37
C MET A 224 -25.60 1.13 -2.63
N ILE A 225 -24.88 1.49 -3.69
CA ILE A 225 -25.48 1.79 -4.99
C ILE A 225 -26.00 0.50 -5.61
N HIS A 226 -25.25 -0.61 -5.54
CA HIS A 226 -25.70 -1.89 -6.09
C HIS A 226 -27.01 -2.36 -5.45
N GLU A 227 -27.15 -2.29 -4.13
CA GLU A 227 -28.38 -2.58 -3.40
C GLU A 227 -29.57 -1.73 -3.88
N LYS A 228 -29.37 -0.42 -3.99
CA LYS A 228 -30.41 0.52 -4.46
C LYS A 228 -30.86 0.26 -5.91
N THR A 229 -30.05 -0.46 -6.68
CA THR A 229 -30.37 -0.80 -8.07
C THR A 229 -31.09 -2.13 -8.25
N ILE A 230 -31.19 -2.96 -7.20
CA ILE A 230 -31.83 -4.28 -7.25
C ILE A 230 -33.29 -4.18 -7.68
N GLU A 231 -34.13 -3.48 -6.91
CA GLU A 231 -35.57 -3.42 -7.18
C GLU A 231 -35.88 -2.80 -8.55
N PRO A 232 -35.30 -1.63 -8.93
CA PRO A 232 -35.57 -1.03 -10.23
C PRO A 232 -35.16 -1.92 -11.42
N LEU A 233 -34.06 -2.67 -11.31
CA LEU A 233 -33.65 -3.60 -12.37
C LEU A 233 -34.53 -4.85 -12.39
N ARG A 234 -34.86 -5.41 -11.22
CA ARG A 234 -35.69 -6.61 -11.11
C ARG A 234 -37.06 -6.39 -11.73
N ASP A 235 -37.70 -5.26 -11.41
CA ASP A 235 -39.03 -4.94 -11.94
C ASP A 235 -39.00 -4.66 -13.44
N LYS A 236 -37.93 -4.02 -13.94
CA LYS A 236 -37.79 -3.71 -15.37
C LYS A 236 -37.47 -4.94 -16.21
N LEU A 237 -36.66 -5.86 -15.69
CA LEU A 237 -36.20 -7.05 -16.40
C LEU A 237 -37.05 -8.29 -16.08
N ASN A 238 -37.99 -8.19 -15.12
CA ASN A 238 -38.79 -9.29 -14.58
C ASN A 238 -37.92 -10.49 -14.15
N THR A 239 -36.84 -10.21 -13.43
CA THR A 239 -35.92 -11.26 -12.96
C THR A 239 -36.47 -11.96 -11.72
N SER A 240 -36.10 -13.23 -11.57
CA SER A 240 -36.54 -14.13 -10.49
C SER A 240 -35.48 -15.21 -10.26
N GLY A 241 -35.64 -16.03 -9.23
CA GLY A 241 -34.74 -17.13 -8.88
C GLY A 241 -33.34 -16.64 -8.58
N PHE A 242 -32.37 -17.23 -9.27
CA PHE A 242 -30.96 -16.84 -9.16
C PHE A 242 -30.70 -15.37 -9.48
N LEU A 243 -31.55 -14.73 -10.29
CA LEU A 243 -31.43 -13.31 -10.65
C LEU A 243 -32.36 -12.42 -9.81
N TYR A 244 -32.79 -12.88 -8.64
CA TYR A 244 -33.57 -12.09 -7.69
C TYR A 244 -32.83 -10.79 -7.33
N TYR A 245 -31.52 -10.86 -7.13
CA TYR A 245 -30.65 -9.70 -7.01
C TYR A 245 -30.16 -9.25 -8.39
N ALA A 246 -30.95 -8.39 -9.02
CA ALA A 246 -30.82 -8.07 -10.44
C ALA A 246 -29.55 -7.25 -10.79
N TRP A 247 -28.90 -6.63 -9.79
CA TRP A 247 -27.64 -5.87 -9.97
C TRP A 247 -26.50 -6.77 -10.49
N VAL A 248 -26.57 -8.08 -10.22
CA VAL A 248 -25.61 -9.08 -10.69
C VAL A 248 -25.47 -9.06 -12.22
N ILE A 249 -26.52 -8.70 -12.97
CA ILE A 249 -26.49 -8.63 -14.43
C ILE A 249 -25.51 -7.55 -14.93
N PRO A 250 -25.70 -6.24 -14.62
CA PRO A 250 -24.73 -5.22 -15.01
C PRO A 250 -23.36 -5.45 -14.36
N GLY A 251 -23.29 -5.96 -13.12
CA GLY A 251 -22.04 -6.31 -12.45
C GLY A 251 -21.22 -7.35 -13.23
N ALA A 252 -21.85 -8.46 -13.63
CA ALA A 252 -21.20 -9.52 -14.41
C ALA A 252 -20.74 -9.03 -15.80
N ILE A 253 -21.56 -8.22 -16.49
CA ILE A 253 -21.19 -7.61 -17.78
C ILE A 253 -19.96 -6.71 -17.61
N PHE A 254 -19.93 -5.88 -16.56
CA PHE A 254 -18.80 -5.02 -16.24
C PHE A 254 -17.53 -5.84 -15.97
N VAL A 255 -17.62 -6.89 -15.15
CA VAL A 255 -16.49 -7.77 -14.81
C VAL A 255 -15.93 -8.48 -16.05
N VAL A 256 -16.79 -9.02 -16.92
CA VAL A 256 -16.34 -9.66 -18.18
C VAL A 256 -15.63 -8.65 -19.09
N THR A 257 -16.20 -7.46 -19.25
CA THR A 257 -15.61 -6.37 -20.05
C THR A 257 -14.25 -5.96 -19.49
N LEU A 258 -14.16 -5.82 -18.17
CA LEU A 258 -12.92 -5.49 -17.47
C LEU A 258 -11.87 -6.59 -17.66
N LEU A 259 -12.25 -7.86 -17.49
CA LEU A 259 -11.32 -8.98 -17.65
C LEU A 259 -10.73 -8.99 -19.06
N LEU A 260 -11.56 -8.85 -20.09
CA LEU A 260 -11.13 -8.78 -21.48
C LEU A 260 -10.18 -7.60 -21.75
N ALA A 261 -10.50 -6.41 -21.22
CA ALA A 261 -9.66 -5.22 -21.35
C ALA A 261 -8.29 -5.38 -20.66
N PHE A 262 -8.24 -6.14 -19.56
CA PHE A 262 -7.04 -6.32 -18.74
C PHE A 262 -6.28 -7.64 -19.01
N LEU A 263 -6.73 -8.49 -19.92
CA LEU A 263 -6.05 -9.76 -20.27
C LEU A 263 -4.58 -9.55 -20.61
N GLY A 264 -4.28 -8.58 -21.49
CA GLY A 264 -2.90 -8.26 -21.88
C GLY A 264 -2.06 -7.83 -20.68
N PHE A 265 -2.61 -6.96 -19.83
CA PHE A 265 -1.97 -6.52 -18.59
C PHE A 265 -1.70 -7.69 -17.63
N LEU A 266 -2.69 -8.56 -17.39
CA LEU A 266 -2.56 -9.71 -16.49
C LEU A 266 -1.47 -10.67 -16.96
N THR A 267 -1.36 -10.92 -18.27
CA THR A 267 -0.30 -11.79 -18.81
C THR A 267 1.10 -11.19 -18.67
N ALA A 268 1.21 -9.86 -18.66
CA ALA A 268 2.48 -9.13 -18.50
C ALA A 268 3.01 -9.13 -17.05
N LEU A 269 2.18 -9.46 -16.06
CA LEU A 269 2.59 -9.50 -14.66
C LEU A 269 3.52 -10.69 -14.36
N PRO A 270 4.45 -10.55 -13.40
CA PRO A 270 5.23 -11.67 -12.89
C PRO A 270 4.34 -12.82 -12.42
N ALA A 271 4.77 -14.07 -12.65
CA ALA A 271 3.93 -15.25 -12.43
C ALA A 271 3.30 -15.33 -11.02
N LYS A 272 4.06 -14.95 -9.99
CA LYS A 272 3.56 -14.93 -8.60
C LYS A 272 2.46 -13.88 -8.39
N THR A 273 2.68 -12.65 -8.83
CA THR A 273 1.69 -11.57 -8.72
C THR A 273 0.44 -11.88 -9.52
N ARG A 274 0.61 -12.40 -10.74
CA ARG A 274 -0.52 -12.84 -11.58
C ARG A 274 -1.38 -13.89 -10.88
N GLN A 275 -0.76 -14.91 -10.29
CA GLN A 275 -1.48 -15.96 -9.56
C GLN A 275 -2.25 -15.40 -8.36
N LEU A 276 -1.62 -14.52 -7.55
CA LEU A 276 -2.28 -13.92 -6.39
C LEU A 276 -3.46 -13.03 -6.81
N VAL A 277 -3.31 -12.20 -7.84
CA VAL A 277 -4.40 -11.37 -8.37
C VAL A 277 -5.55 -12.22 -8.91
N LEU A 278 -5.26 -13.32 -9.61
CA LEU A 278 -6.29 -14.23 -10.11
C LEU A 278 -7.02 -14.97 -8.98
N ILE A 279 -6.29 -15.43 -7.96
CA ILE A 279 -6.89 -16.07 -6.79
C ILE A 279 -7.76 -15.06 -6.03
N ALA A 280 -7.23 -13.88 -5.72
CA ALA A 280 -7.95 -12.81 -5.05
C ALA A 280 -9.24 -12.44 -5.80
N GLY A 281 -9.13 -12.20 -7.12
CA GLY A 281 -10.28 -11.87 -7.96
C GLY A 281 -11.31 -12.99 -8.02
N THR A 282 -10.89 -14.26 -8.10
CA THR A 282 -11.82 -15.40 -8.12
C THR A 282 -12.55 -15.55 -6.79
N VAL A 283 -11.84 -15.39 -5.67
CA VAL A 283 -12.43 -15.50 -4.33
C VAL A 283 -13.41 -14.34 -4.09
N TYR A 284 -13.01 -13.11 -4.42
CA TYR A 284 -13.85 -11.91 -4.28
C TYR A 284 -15.11 -11.99 -5.16
N LEU A 285 -14.95 -12.22 -6.47
CA LEU A 285 -16.08 -12.34 -7.40
C LEU A 285 -16.97 -13.56 -7.10
N GLY A 286 -16.38 -14.62 -6.54
CA GLY A 286 -17.13 -15.78 -6.07
C GLY A 286 -18.06 -15.46 -4.90
N GLY A 287 -17.66 -14.56 -3.99
CA GLY A 287 -18.54 -13.93 -3.01
C GLY A 287 -19.56 -13.04 -3.71
N ALA A 288 -19.11 -11.90 -4.21
CA ALA A 288 -19.93 -10.80 -4.73
C ALA A 288 -20.92 -11.14 -5.85
N ILE A 289 -20.64 -12.15 -6.68
CA ILE A 289 -21.56 -12.57 -7.75
C ILE A 289 -22.07 -13.99 -7.48
N GLY A 290 -21.18 -14.89 -7.08
CA GLY A 290 -21.54 -16.29 -6.90
C GLY A 290 -22.51 -16.49 -5.73
N MET A 291 -22.21 -15.92 -4.57
CA MET A 291 -23.05 -16.06 -3.38
C MET A 291 -24.33 -15.24 -3.49
N GLU A 292 -24.30 -14.08 -4.16
CA GLU A 292 -25.49 -13.31 -4.50
C GLU A 292 -26.52 -14.11 -5.31
N LEU A 293 -26.07 -14.88 -6.32
CA LEU A 293 -26.97 -15.77 -7.07
C LEU A 293 -27.62 -16.84 -6.17
N VAL A 294 -26.85 -17.38 -5.23
CA VAL A 294 -27.31 -18.41 -4.28
C VAL A 294 -28.27 -17.81 -3.25
N GLY A 295 -27.90 -16.66 -2.67
CA GLY A 295 -28.68 -15.89 -1.72
C GLY A 295 -29.99 -15.42 -2.32
N GLY A 296 -29.97 -14.91 -3.55
CA GLY A 296 -31.16 -14.48 -4.28
C GLY A 296 -32.16 -15.60 -4.53
N TYR A 297 -31.68 -16.76 -5.01
CA TYR A 297 -32.52 -17.94 -5.18
C TYR A 297 -33.15 -18.41 -3.87
N TYR A 298 -32.37 -18.39 -2.78
CA TYR A 298 -32.85 -18.79 -1.47
C TYR A 298 -33.85 -17.77 -0.88
N ALA A 299 -33.57 -16.48 -1.00
CA ALA A 299 -34.41 -15.39 -0.51
C ALA A 299 -35.79 -15.39 -1.15
N GLU A 300 -35.89 -15.69 -2.45
CA GLU A 300 -37.18 -15.80 -3.14
C GLU A 300 -38.04 -16.94 -2.58
N LEU A 301 -37.44 -18.08 -2.25
CA LEU A 301 -38.16 -19.27 -1.79
C LEU A 301 -38.53 -19.23 -0.29
N TYR A 302 -37.62 -18.71 0.55
CA TYR A 302 -37.67 -18.90 2.00
C TYR A 302 -37.61 -17.59 2.80
N SER A 303 -37.64 -16.42 2.13
CA SER A 303 -37.40 -15.08 2.69
C SER A 303 -35.98 -14.85 3.23
N GLN A 304 -35.66 -13.60 3.52
CA GLN A 304 -34.37 -13.17 4.08
C GLN A 304 -34.29 -13.33 5.61
N TYR A 305 -35.43 -13.50 6.30
CA TYR A 305 -35.50 -13.48 7.77
C TYR A 305 -35.30 -14.86 8.40
N ASN A 306 -34.22 -15.53 8.05
CA ASN A 306 -33.88 -16.81 8.66
C ASN A 306 -32.36 -17.01 8.81
N ILE A 307 -31.99 -17.91 9.73
CA ILE A 307 -30.59 -18.21 10.05
C ILE A 307 -29.82 -18.77 8.85
N THR A 308 -30.49 -19.50 7.95
CA THR A 308 -29.84 -20.07 6.77
C THR A 308 -29.42 -18.96 5.80
N TYR A 309 -30.27 -17.96 5.57
CA TYR A 309 -29.93 -16.78 4.79
C TYR A 309 -28.75 -16.03 5.44
N ALA A 310 -28.79 -15.82 6.76
CA ALA A 310 -27.69 -15.20 7.49
C ALA A 310 -26.35 -15.95 7.32
N ILE A 311 -26.37 -17.29 7.27
CA ILE A 311 -25.18 -18.10 6.99
C ILE A 311 -24.69 -17.90 5.55
N ILE A 312 -25.61 -17.84 4.58
CA ILE A 312 -25.29 -17.60 3.17
C ILE A 312 -24.58 -16.25 3.03
N THR A 313 -25.14 -15.16 3.57
CA THR A 313 -24.47 -13.85 3.53
C THR A 313 -23.16 -13.85 4.33
N THR A 314 -23.08 -14.56 5.46
CA THR A 314 -21.81 -14.66 6.20
C THR A 314 -20.70 -15.29 5.34
N VAL A 315 -21.04 -16.27 4.51
CA VAL A 315 -20.08 -16.88 3.58
C VAL A 315 -19.71 -15.92 2.46
N GLU A 316 -20.67 -15.20 1.92
CA GLU A 316 -20.46 -14.13 0.92
C GLU A 316 -19.44 -13.10 1.41
N GLU A 317 -19.73 -12.48 2.53
CA GLU A 317 -18.91 -11.45 3.18
C GLU A 317 -17.50 -11.96 3.53
N LEU A 318 -17.41 -13.20 4.01
CA LEU A 318 -16.13 -13.84 4.28
C LEU A 318 -15.30 -14.00 3.00
N LEU A 319 -15.92 -14.45 1.91
CA LEU A 319 -15.23 -14.60 0.62
C LEU A 319 -14.74 -13.25 0.10
N GLU A 320 -15.57 -12.21 0.16
CA GLU A 320 -15.17 -10.87 -0.23
C GLU A 320 -13.97 -10.36 0.57
N MET A 321 -14.07 -10.39 1.90
CA MET A 321 -12.97 -9.96 2.78
C MET A 321 -11.70 -10.78 2.54
N LEU A 322 -11.79 -12.10 2.37
CA LEU A 322 -10.64 -12.94 2.07
C LEU A 322 -10.02 -12.60 0.71
N GLY A 323 -10.84 -12.33 -0.31
CA GLY A 323 -10.39 -11.88 -1.62
C GLY A 323 -9.55 -10.60 -1.53
N LEU A 324 -10.02 -9.62 -0.76
CA LEU A 324 -9.29 -8.37 -0.50
C LEU A 324 -7.97 -8.61 0.26
N LEU A 325 -7.99 -9.48 1.28
CA LEU A 325 -6.79 -9.82 2.05
C LEU A 325 -5.72 -10.53 1.22
N ILE A 326 -6.11 -11.36 0.24
CA ILE A 326 -5.17 -12.02 -0.69
C ILE A 326 -4.59 -11.01 -1.69
N PHE A 327 -5.36 -9.97 -2.02
CA PHE A 327 -4.94 -8.92 -2.95
C PHE A 327 -3.88 -7.97 -2.36
N ILE A 328 -3.98 -7.66 -1.07
CA ILE A 328 -3.07 -6.78 -0.30
C ILE A 328 -1.67 -7.39 -0.11
#